data_AF-A0A0F6IL18-F1
#
_entry.id   AF-A0A0F6IL18-F1
#
_cell.length_a   1.000
_cell.length_b   1.000
_cell.length_c   1.000
_cell.angle_alpha   90.00
_cell.angle_beta   90.00
_cell.angle_gamma   90.00
#
_symmetry.space_group_name_H-M   'P 1'
#
loop_
_entity.id
_entity.type
_entity.pdbx_description
1 polymer ?
#
loop_
_entity_poly.entity_id
_entity_poly.type
_entity_poly.pdbx_seq_one_letter_code
_entity_poly.pdbx_strand_id
1 'polypeptide(L)'
;MRYGTTTCGGIPNFKSFECYDVPTIHHELTHSVDRKFLSPNKNSLSDPDPEWEKLNAPEFQYYGKDNFLQLPNVWHPLPGIMLAYGASLLGEDRAVFGALIMGWPATYNLLVQACQTDPFVAAKVRLTVSRWKQFWPFPGAENTEWKIRMAQTDHDCC
;
A
#
# COMPACT_ATOMS: atom_id res chain seq x y z
N MET A 1 -2.56 -9.74 27.08
CA MET A 1 -3.82 -9.71 26.29
C MET A 1 -3.77 -10.83 25.25
N ARG A 2 -4.78 -11.71 25.19
CA ARG A 2 -4.90 -12.67 24.08
C ARG A 2 -5.46 -11.89 22.89
N TYR A 3 -4.64 -11.65 21.87
CA TYR A 3 -5.11 -11.11 20.61
C TYR A 3 -6.10 -12.11 19.99
N GLY A 4 -7.34 -11.67 19.73
CA GLY A 4 -8.33 -12.48 19.03
C GLY A 4 -7.91 -12.79 17.60
N THR A 5 -8.51 -13.83 17.02
CA THR A 5 -8.38 -14.12 15.60
C THR A 5 -9.48 -13.40 14.80
N THR A 6 -9.18 -13.03 13.56
CA THR A 6 -10.08 -12.32 12.63
C THR A 6 -9.98 -12.92 11.21
N THR A 7 -10.82 -12.43 10.32
CA THR A 7 -10.83 -12.75 8.88
C THR A 7 -10.27 -11.57 8.09
N CYS A 8 -9.27 -11.81 7.24
CA CYS A 8 -8.66 -10.82 6.36
C CYS A 8 -8.87 -11.23 4.91
N GLY A 9 -9.51 -10.38 4.09
CA GLY A 9 -9.77 -10.69 2.68
C GLY A 9 -10.40 -12.07 2.49
N GLY A 10 -11.37 -12.44 3.33
CA GLY A 10 -12.06 -13.73 3.26
C GLY A 10 -11.30 -14.94 3.81
N ILE A 11 -10.04 -14.81 4.25
CA ILE A 11 -9.27 -15.90 4.87
C ILE A 11 -9.34 -15.78 6.40
N PRO A 12 -9.82 -16.82 7.12
CA PRO A 12 -9.95 -16.79 8.57
C PRO A 12 -8.61 -17.02 9.31
N ASN A 13 -8.64 -16.87 10.63
CA ASN A 13 -7.56 -17.25 11.57
C ASN A 13 -6.29 -16.39 11.55
N PHE A 14 -6.37 -15.13 11.10
CA PHE A 14 -5.31 -14.15 11.31
C PHE A 14 -5.39 -13.57 12.71
N LYS A 15 -4.27 -13.19 13.34
CA LYS A 15 -4.34 -12.36 14.54
C LYS A 15 -4.77 -10.94 14.14
N SER A 16 -5.53 -10.25 14.99
CA SER A 16 -6.00 -8.89 14.68
C SER A 16 -4.87 -7.93 14.28
N PHE A 17 -3.70 -7.99 14.93
CA PHE A 17 -2.58 -7.13 14.59
C PHE A 17 -1.95 -7.44 13.21
N GLU A 18 -2.04 -8.68 12.75
CA GLU A 18 -1.55 -9.12 11.43
C GLU A 18 -2.47 -8.60 10.32
N CYS A 19 -3.75 -8.42 10.65
CA CYS A 19 -4.81 -8.00 9.73
C CYS A 19 -5.01 -6.49 9.67
N TYR A 20 -4.90 -5.82 10.81
CA TYR A 20 -5.31 -4.42 10.99
C TYR A 20 -4.15 -3.58 11.48
N ASP A 21 -3.60 -3.81 12.66
CA ASP A 21 -2.64 -2.88 13.28
C ASP A 21 -1.39 -2.62 12.42
N VAL A 22 -0.69 -3.69 12.01
CA VAL A 22 0.53 -3.58 11.18
C VAL A 22 0.20 -3.07 9.76
N PRO A 23 -0.81 -3.62 9.05
CA PRO A 23 -1.20 -3.06 7.76
C PRO A 23 -1.66 -1.59 7.82
N THR A 24 -2.38 -1.17 8.86
CA THR A 24 -2.90 0.21 8.99
C THR A 24 -1.79 1.23 9.12
N ILE A 25 -0.75 1.00 9.94
CA ILE A 25 0.36 1.95 10.04
C ILE A 25 1.09 2.10 8.70
N HIS A 26 1.28 1.00 7.97
CA HIS A 26 1.93 1.02 6.65
C HIS A 26 1.04 1.64 5.57
N HIS A 27 -0.28 1.43 5.65
CA HIS A 27 -1.27 2.05 4.80
C HIS A 27 -1.22 3.59 4.92
N GLU A 28 -1.34 4.11 6.14
CA GLU A 28 -1.32 5.56 6.40
C GLU A 28 0.06 6.20 6.13
N LEU A 29 1.14 5.45 6.39
CA LEU A 29 2.47 5.88 5.97
C LEU A 29 2.56 6.01 4.45
N THR A 30 1.95 5.08 3.69
CA THR A 30 1.92 5.17 2.22
C THR A 30 1.23 6.43 1.75
N HIS A 31 0.06 6.77 2.32
CA HIS A 31 -0.61 8.04 2.03
C HIS A 31 0.30 9.25 2.28
N SER A 32 1.08 9.21 3.36
CA SER A 32 2.01 10.29 3.73
C SER A 32 3.18 10.41 2.75
N VAL A 33 3.76 9.28 2.33
CA VAL A 33 4.79 9.20 1.29
C VAL A 33 4.24 9.75 -0.03
N ASP A 34 3.08 9.28 -0.47
CA ASP A 34 2.47 9.71 -1.72
C ASP A 34 2.20 11.22 -1.76
N ARG A 35 1.70 11.82 -0.67
CA ARG A 35 1.52 13.28 -0.58
C ARG A 35 2.85 14.03 -0.74
N LYS A 36 3.94 13.53 -0.16
CA LYS A 36 5.26 14.16 -0.27
C LYS A 36 5.79 14.15 -1.70
N PHE A 37 5.62 13.05 -2.45
CA PHE A 37 6.21 12.90 -3.79
C PHE A 37 5.29 13.33 -4.93
N LEU A 38 3.99 13.08 -4.83
CA LEU A 38 3.06 13.25 -5.96
C LEU A 38 2.43 14.63 -5.99
N SER A 39 2.36 15.34 -4.85
CA SER A 39 2.18 16.80 -4.77
C SER A 39 1.98 17.25 -3.31
N PRO A 40 2.82 18.16 -2.79
CA PRO A 40 2.66 18.73 -1.44
C PRO A 40 1.33 19.46 -1.20
N ASN A 41 0.63 19.87 -2.27
CA ASN A 41 -0.62 20.65 -2.21
C ASN A 41 -1.89 19.82 -2.50
N LYS A 42 -1.75 18.49 -2.61
CA LYS A 42 -2.84 17.60 -2.98
C LYS A 42 -3.42 16.93 -1.73
N ASN A 43 -4.67 17.28 -1.42
CA ASN A 43 -5.38 16.85 -0.21
C ASN A 43 -6.29 15.63 -0.46
N SER A 44 -6.37 15.10 -1.69
CA SER A 44 -7.36 14.08 -2.05
C SER A 44 -6.73 12.73 -2.37
N LEU A 45 -7.35 11.67 -1.86
CA LEU A 45 -7.05 10.29 -2.23
C LEU A 45 -7.47 9.98 -3.67
N SER A 46 -8.26 10.84 -4.31
CA SER A 46 -8.69 10.69 -5.70
C SER A 46 -7.81 11.44 -6.69
N ASP A 47 -6.75 12.09 -6.20
CA ASP A 47 -5.93 12.94 -7.05
C ASP A 47 -5.20 12.14 -8.15
N PRO A 48 -5.22 12.61 -9.40
CA PRO A 48 -4.66 11.85 -10.52
C PRO A 48 -3.17 11.54 -10.35
N ASP A 49 -2.82 10.33 -10.78
CA ASP A 49 -1.47 9.78 -10.81
C ASP A 49 -1.33 8.96 -12.09
N PRO A 50 -0.97 9.62 -13.20
CA PRO A 50 -0.96 8.98 -14.52
C PRO A 50 -0.02 7.77 -14.61
N GLU A 51 1.03 7.72 -13.77
CA GLU A 51 1.91 6.54 -13.72
C GLU A 51 1.20 5.35 -13.10
N TRP A 52 0.44 5.56 -12.02
CA TRP A 52 -0.33 4.50 -11.37
C TRP A 52 -1.52 4.06 -12.20
N GLU A 53 -2.28 5.01 -12.75
CA GLU A 53 -3.51 4.73 -13.51
C GLU A 53 -3.23 3.88 -14.76
N LYS A 54 -2.07 4.07 -15.41
CA LYS A 54 -1.62 3.24 -16.55
C LYS A 54 -1.35 1.78 -16.18
N LEU A 55 -1.21 1.46 -14.89
CA LEU A 55 -0.99 0.09 -14.41
C LEU A 55 -2.28 -0.65 -14.09
N ASN A 56 -3.44 0.00 -14.22
CA ASN A 56 -4.72 -0.67 -14.08
C ASN A 56 -5.00 -1.56 -15.27
N ALA A 57 -5.80 -2.60 -15.04
CA ALA A 57 -6.30 -3.44 -16.12
C ALA A 57 -7.14 -2.61 -17.12
N PRO A 58 -7.19 -3.01 -18.40
CA PRO A 58 -8.03 -2.33 -19.39
C PRO A 58 -9.47 -2.16 -18.89
N GLU A 59 -10.04 -0.98 -19.15
CA GLU A 59 -11.42 -0.61 -18.78
C GLU A 59 -11.70 -0.52 -17.26
N PHE A 60 -10.72 -0.79 -16.40
CA PHE A 60 -10.89 -0.65 -14.97
C PHE A 60 -11.17 0.80 -14.56
N GLN A 61 -12.15 0.99 -13.68
CA GLN A 61 -12.45 2.25 -13.02
C GLN A 61 -12.62 2.00 -11.53
N TYR A 62 -12.23 2.98 -10.71
CA TYR A 62 -12.47 2.94 -9.27
C TYR A 62 -13.96 3.05 -8.97
N TYR A 63 -14.42 2.27 -8.00
CA TYR A 63 -15.84 2.11 -7.67
C TYR A 63 -16.37 3.25 -6.78
N GLY A 64 -15.48 4.00 -6.13
CA GLY A 64 -15.83 5.00 -5.12
C GLY A 64 -16.06 4.39 -3.74
N LYS A 65 -16.29 5.26 -2.75
CA LYS A 65 -16.36 4.88 -1.33
C LYS A 65 -17.54 3.98 -0.95
N ASP A 66 -18.60 3.97 -1.75
CA ASP A 66 -19.80 3.18 -1.44
C ASP A 66 -19.90 1.92 -2.31
N ASN A 67 -19.63 2.03 -3.62
CA ASN A 67 -19.86 0.91 -4.53
C ASN A 67 -18.79 -0.20 -4.43
N PHE A 68 -17.62 0.07 -3.86
CA PHE A 68 -16.60 -0.98 -3.69
C PHE A 68 -17.08 -2.12 -2.78
N LEU A 69 -18.07 -1.86 -1.90
CA LEU A 69 -18.71 -2.85 -1.04
C LEU A 69 -19.47 -3.94 -1.82
N GLN A 70 -19.73 -3.72 -3.11
CA GLN A 70 -20.32 -4.71 -4.02
C GLN A 70 -19.32 -5.78 -4.45
N LEU A 71 -18.01 -5.50 -4.32
CA LEU A 71 -16.97 -6.47 -4.63
C LEU A 71 -16.88 -7.53 -3.52
N PRO A 72 -16.57 -8.78 -3.86
CA PRO A 72 -16.37 -9.82 -2.87
C PRO A 72 -15.22 -9.43 -1.94
N ASN A 73 -15.43 -9.55 -0.63
CA ASN A 73 -14.39 -9.34 0.37
C ASN A 73 -13.42 -10.53 0.42
N VAL A 74 -12.69 -10.71 -0.67
CA VAL A 74 -11.68 -11.76 -0.87
C VAL A 74 -10.34 -11.13 -1.24
N TRP A 75 -9.25 -11.88 -1.05
CA TRP A 75 -7.96 -11.51 -1.60
C TRP A 75 -8.01 -11.51 -3.12
N HIS A 76 -7.42 -10.47 -3.69
CA HIS A 76 -7.26 -10.31 -5.12
C HIS A 76 -8.59 -10.44 -5.91
N PRO A 77 -9.60 -9.58 -5.62
CA PRO A 77 -10.94 -9.74 -6.19
C PRO A 77 -11.02 -9.35 -7.67
N LEU A 78 -10.05 -8.57 -8.17
CA LEU A 78 -10.00 -8.06 -9.55
C LEU A 78 -8.54 -7.99 -10.03
N PRO A 79 -8.29 -8.04 -11.35
CA PRO A 79 -6.96 -7.81 -11.90
C PRO A 79 -6.34 -6.50 -11.41
N GLY A 80 -5.12 -6.56 -10.90
CA GLY A 80 -4.39 -5.41 -10.38
C GLY A 80 -4.88 -4.85 -9.03
N ILE A 81 -5.86 -5.47 -8.37
CA ILE A 81 -6.42 -5.03 -7.08
C ILE A 81 -6.20 -6.13 -6.05
N MET A 82 -5.62 -5.79 -4.89
CA MET A 82 -5.32 -6.79 -3.85
C MET A 82 -6.46 -7.03 -2.86
N LEU A 83 -7.29 -6.02 -2.59
CA LEU A 83 -8.42 -6.07 -1.68
C LEU A 83 -9.55 -5.20 -2.23
N ALA A 84 -10.81 -5.55 -1.95
CA ALA A 84 -11.97 -4.75 -2.37
C ALA A 84 -11.84 -3.27 -1.96
N TYR A 85 -11.26 -3.01 -0.78
CA TYR A 85 -10.98 -1.66 -0.30
C TYR A 85 -10.07 -0.86 -1.25
N GLY A 86 -9.08 -1.49 -1.89
CA GLY A 86 -8.20 -0.83 -2.86
C GLY A 86 -8.94 -0.41 -4.14
N ALA A 87 -10.06 -1.05 -4.48
CA ALA A 87 -10.88 -0.61 -5.62
C ALA A 87 -11.75 0.62 -5.31
N SER A 88 -11.77 1.11 -4.06
CA SER A 88 -12.57 2.27 -3.68
C SER A 88 -12.06 3.55 -4.34
N LEU A 89 -10.77 3.86 -4.18
CA LEU A 89 -10.14 5.09 -4.66
C LEU A 89 -8.67 4.85 -4.99
N LEU A 90 -8.12 5.70 -5.86
CA LEU A 90 -6.73 5.61 -6.33
C LEU A 90 -5.70 5.60 -5.19
N GLY A 91 -5.84 6.49 -4.22
CA GLY A 91 -4.95 6.55 -3.06
C GLY A 91 -5.06 5.31 -2.18
N GLU A 92 -6.27 4.77 -2.01
CA GLU A 92 -6.51 3.57 -1.20
C GLU A 92 -5.89 2.33 -1.84
N ASP A 93 -5.92 2.23 -3.17
CA ASP A 93 -5.21 1.21 -3.92
C ASP A 93 -3.71 1.24 -3.60
N ARG A 94 -3.07 2.39 -3.79
CA ARG A 94 -1.63 2.58 -3.49
C ARG A 94 -1.31 2.21 -2.05
N ALA A 95 -2.13 2.66 -1.11
CA ALA A 95 -1.93 2.43 0.31
C ALA A 95 -2.14 0.97 0.71
N VAL A 96 -3.06 0.24 0.07
CA VAL A 96 -3.16 -1.23 0.23
C VAL A 96 -1.86 -1.91 -0.24
N PHE A 97 -1.29 -1.52 -1.38
CA PHE A 97 -0.02 -2.10 -1.83
C PHE A 97 1.12 -1.83 -0.85
N GLY A 98 1.27 -0.59 -0.35
CA GLY A 98 2.29 -0.29 0.66
C GLY A 98 2.08 -1.05 1.97
N ALA A 99 0.83 -1.22 2.40
CA ALA A 99 0.46 -2.01 3.58
C ALA A 99 0.87 -3.48 3.46
N LEU A 100 0.73 -4.07 2.27
CA LEU A 100 1.05 -5.48 2.03
C LEU A 100 2.55 -5.72 1.80
N ILE A 101 3.26 -4.78 1.15
CA ILE A 101 4.71 -4.86 0.95
C ILE A 101 5.45 -4.87 2.30
N MET A 102 5.00 -4.04 3.24
CA MET A 102 5.58 -3.93 4.59
C MET A 102 4.83 -4.77 5.64
N GLY A 103 3.83 -5.54 5.20
CA GLY A 103 2.92 -6.27 6.08
C GLY A 103 3.55 -7.48 6.75
N TRP A 104 2.74 -8.17 7.56
CA TRP A 104 3.14 -9.42 8.20
C TRP A 104 3.47 -10.51 7.16
N PRO A 105 4.34 -11.50 7.46
CA PRO A 105 4.72 -12.53 6.49
C PRO A 105 3.54 -13.23 5.80
N ALA A 106 2.43 -13.44 6.52
CA ALA A 106 1.24 -14.07 5.94
C ALA A 106 0.58 -13.20 4.84
N THR A 107 0.40 -11.90 5.09
CA THR A 107 -0.20 -10.98 4.10
C THR A 107 0.77 -10.63 2.98
N TYR A 108 2.06 -10.53 3.30
CA TYR A 108 3.13 -10.38 2.30
C TYR A 108 3.18 -11.57 1.34
N ASN A 109 3.07 -12.80 1.83
CA ASN A 109 3.06 -14.00 0.99
C ASN A 109 1.87 -14.02 0.01
N LEU A 110 0.70 -13.52 0.43
CA LEU A 110 -0.47 -13.39 -0.45
C LEU A 110 -0.22 -12.35 -1.57
N LEU A 111 0.45 -11.24 -1.26
CA LEU A 111 0.89 -10.28 -2.28
C LEU A 111 1.88 -10.92 -3.26
N VAL A 112 2.86 -11.68 -2.77
CA VAL A 112 3.85 -12.36 -3.62
C VAL A 112 3.18 -13.37 -4.55
N GLN A 113 2.21 -14.14 -4.05
CA GLN A 113 1.44 -15.07 -4.87
C GLN A 113 0.68 -14.35 -5.98
N ALA A 114 -0.04 -13.27 -5.65
CA ALA A 114 -0.75 -12.46 -6.65
C ALA A 114 0.23 -11.84 -7.67
N CYS A 115 1.40 -11.35 -7.23
CA CYS A 115 2.43 -10.79 -8.09
C CYS A 115 3.00 -11.81 -9.10
N GLN A 116 3.03 -13.09 -8.77
CA GLN A 116 3.49 -14.15 -9.67
C GLN A 116 2.50 -14.47 -10.79
N THR A 117 1.21 -14.21 -10.58
CA THR A 117 0.14 -14.58 -11.52
C THR A 117 -0.53 -13.39 -12.19
N ASP A 118 -0.47 -12.19 -11.60
CA ASP A 118 -1.08 -10.97 -12.12
C ASP A 118 0.01 -9.91 -12.45
N PRO A 119 0.20 -9.57 -13.74
CA PRO A 119 1.19 -8.61 -14.17
C PRO A 119 0.88 -7.15 -13.74
N PHE A 120 -0.38 -6.79 -13.56
CA PHE A 120 -0.79 -5.46 -13.06
C PHE A 120 -0.39 -5.30 -11.60
N VAL A 121 -0.62 -6.34 -10.77
CA VAL A 121 -0.14 -6.39 -9.38
C VAL A 121 1.38 -6.25 -9.35
N ALA A 122 2.10 -7.02 -10.18
CA ALA A 122 3.56 -6.94 -10.25
C ALA A 122 4.07 -5.55 -10.64
N ALA A 123 3.41 -4.89 -11.61
CA ALA A 123 3.77 -3.54 -12.04
C ALA A 123 3.54 -2.51 -10.92
N LYS A 124 2.40 -2.58 -10.22
CA LYS A 124 2.09 -1.71 -9.08
C LYS A 124 3.09 -1.88 -7.94
N VAL A 125 3.44 -3.12 -7.58
CA VAL A 125 4.49 -3.39 -6.59
C VAL A 125 5.81 -2.73 -6.97
N ARG A 126 6.24 -2.86 -8.23
CA ARG A 126 7.50 -2.24 -8.70
C ARG A 126 7.47 -0.72 -8.58
N LEU A 127 6.36 -0.08 -8.94
CA LEU A 127 6.19 1.36 -8.82
C LEU A 127 6.20 1.81 -7.36
N THR A 128 5.47 1.12 -6.48
CA THR A 128 5.47 1.42 -5.03
C THR A 128 6.87 1.30 -4.45
N VAL A 129 7.59 0.20 -4.74
CA VAL A 129 8.97 0.00 -4.27
C VAL A 129 9.90 1.09 -4.80
N SER A 130 9.77 1.50 -6.06
CA SER A 130 10.55 2.59 -6.65
C SER A 130 10.35 3.92 -5.91
N ARG A 131 9.11 4.27 -5.58
CA ARG A 131 8.77 5.49 -4.83
C ARG A 131 9.28 5.43 -3.39
N TRP A 132 9.09 4.30 -2.73
CA TRP A 132 9.57 4.11 -1.35
C TRP A 132 11.09 4.20 -1.26
N LYS A 133 11.83 3.73 -2.25
CA LYS A 133 13.30 3.87 -2.31
C LYS A 133 13.78 5.31 -2.33
N GLN A 134 12.96 6.25 -2.77
CA GLN A 134 13.27 7.68 -2.73
C GLN A 134 12.94 8.30 -1.37
N PHE A 135 11.98 7.72 -0.65
CA PHE A 135 11.56 8.18 0.68
C PHE A 135 12.47 7.68 1.80
N TRP A 136 12.67 6.37 1.86
CA TRP A 136 13.24 5.68 3.00
C TRP A 136 14.65 5.19 2.69
N PRO A 137 15.60 5.21 3.65
CA PRO A 137 16.91 4.63 3.45
C PRO A 137 16.83 3.11 3.32
N PHE A 138 16.92 2.62 2.09
CA PHE A 138 17.29 1.24 1.82
C PHE A 138 18.81 1.14 1.68
N PRO A 139 19.41 -0.05 1.85
CA PRO A 139 20.83 -0.25 1.57
C PRO A 139 21.19 0.32 0.18
N GLY A 140 22.09 1.30 0.14
CA GLY A 140 22.48 2.03 -1.08
C GLY A 140 21.73 3.35 -1.33
N ALA A 141 20.75 3.73 -0.49
CA ALA A 141 19.99 4.98 -0.57
C ALA A 141 20.34 5.93 0.60
N GLU A 142 21.64 6.21 0.72
CA GLU A 142 22.26 6.96 1.82
C GLU A 142 21.91 8.45 1.85
N ASN A 143 21.39 8.98 0.75
CA ASN A 143 21.09 10.40 0.55
C ASN A 143 19.59 10.72 0.60
N THR A 144 18.74 9.82 1.11
CA THR A 144 17.31 10.10 1.26
C THR A 144 17.08 11.22 2.29
N GLU A 145 16.11 12.10 2.02
CA GLU A 145 15.77 13.21 2.93
C GLU A 145 15.45 12.69 4.34
N TRP A 146 14.75 11.55 4.42
CA TRP A 146 14.43 10.91 5.69
C TRP A 146 15.68 10.59 6.51
N LYS A 147 16.66 9.91 5.91
CA LYS A 147 17.92 9.57 6.60
C LYS A 147 18.69 10.81 7.01
N ILE A 148 18.81 11.79 6.10
CA ILE A 148 19.54 13.03 6.36
C ILE A 148 18.92 13.76 7.56
N ARG A 149 17.59 13.93 7.59
CA ARG A 149 16.93 14.61 8.70
C ARG A 149 17.06 13.86 10.03
N MET A 150 16.85 12.55 10.04
CA MET A 150 16.99 11.75 11.26
C MET A 150 18.41 11.82 11.83
N ALA A 151 19.43 11.70 10.98
CA ALA A 151 20.83 11.80 11.39
C ALA A 151 21.20 13.22 11.86
N GLN A 152 20.70 14.25 11.17
CA GLN A 152 20.93 15.64 11.57
C GLN A 152 20.27 15.94 12.92
N THR A 153 19.03 15.49 13.15
CA THR A 153 18.37 15.66 14.45
C THR A 153 19.08 14.91 15.56
N ASP A 154 19.55 13.69 15.31
CA ASP A 154 20.36 12.95 16.29
C ASP A 154 21.64 13.73 16.64
N HIS A 155 22.36 14.25 15.63
CA HIS A 155 23.55 15.07 15.86
C HIS A 155 23.27 16.40 16.58
N ASP A 156 22.18 17.07 16.26
CA ASP A 156 21.86 18.40 16.79
C ASP A 156 21.26 18.35 18.20
N CYS A 157 20.65 17.23 18.58
CA CYS A 157 19.89 17.08 19.84
C CYS A 157 20.49 16.09 20.85
N CYS A 158 21.41 15.20 20.44
CA CYS A 158 22.08 14.22 21.31
C CYS A 158 23.58 14.55 21.45
#